data_AF-A0A534JZ42-F1
#
_entry.id   AF-A0A534JZ42-F1
#
_cell.length_a   1.000
_cell.length_b   1.000
_cell.length_c   1.000
_cell.angle_alpha   90.00
_cell.angle_beta   90.00
_cell.angle_gamma   90.00
#
_symmetry.space_group_name_H-M   'P 1'
#
loop_
_entity.id
_entity.type
_entity.pdbx_description
1 polymer ?
#
loop_
_entity_poly.entity_id
_entity_poly.type
_entity_poly.pdbx_seq_one_letter_code
_entity_poly.pdbx_strand_id
1 'polypeptide(L)' 'MARRTTRPQNPDNPATEWLSTHTLQDVRELAQELSDQGEDVKELVSAVNELEHLLEETKIESGEAAGGR' A
#
# COMPACT_ATOMS: atom_id res chain seq x y z
N MET A 1 20.77 32.04 -11.89
CA MET A 1 19.70 31.19 -12.46
C MET A 1 19.80 29.81 -11.82
N ALA A 2 19.10 29.55 -10.72
CA ALA A 2 19.00 28.20 -10.16
C ALA A 2 17.52 27.88 -9.98
N ARG A 3 16.95 27.12 -10.92
CA ARG A 3 15.59 26.60 -10.79
C ARG A 3 15.66 25.51 -9.74
N ARG A 4 15.22 25.86 -8.52
CA ARG A 4 14.93 24.90 -7.46
C ARG A 4 13.76 24.06 -7.97
N THR A 5 14.05 22.89 -8.51
CA THR A 5 13.01 21.92 -8.85
C THR A 5 12.39 21.47 -7.54
N THR A 6 11.33 22.16 -7.11
CA THR A 6 10.39 21.64 -6.12
C THR A 6 9.85 20.34 -6.68
N ARG A 7 10.28 19.21 -6.12
CA ARG A 7 9.60 17.93 -6.29
C ARG A 7 8.13 18.19 -5.94
N PRO A 8 7.15 17.80 -6.78
CA PRO A 8 5.76 17.99 -6.44
C PRO A 8 5.48 17.14 -5.21
N GLN A 9 5.42 17.79 -4.05
CA GLN A 9 4.66 17.27 -2.93
C GLN A 9 3.22 17.37 -3.42
N ASN A 10 2.54 16.24 -3.61
CA ASN A 10 1.11 16.23 -3.81
C ASN A 10 0.46 15.72 -2.51
N PRO A 11 0.36 16.55 -1.45
CA PRO A 11 -0.07 16.09 -0.13
C PRO A 11 -1.58 16.10 0.09
N ASP A 12 -2.43 16.27 -0.93
CA ASP A 12 -3.87 16.42 -0.72
C ASP A 12 -4.71 15.29 -1.34
N ASN A 13 -4.16 14.09 -1.48
CA ASN A 13 -5.01 12.93 -1.74
C ASN A 13 -5.41 12.33 -0.38
N PRO A 14 -6.68 12.47 0.05
CA PRO A 14 -7.14 11.90 1.32
C PRO A 14 -6.86 10.40 1.39
N ALA A 15 -6.83 9.71 0.25
CA ALA A 15 -6.43 8.32 0.18
C ALA A 15 -4.95 8.11 0.57
N THR A 16 -4.04 9.01 0.22
CA THR A 16 -2.61 8.90 0.56
C THR A 16 -2.34 9.15 2.05
N GLU A 17 -3.01 10.12 2.67
CA GLU A 17 -2.92 10.31 4.13
C GLU A 17 -3.54 9.15 4.90
N TRP A 18 -4.69 8.66 4.42
CA TRP A 18 -5.34 7.48 4.96
C TRP A 18 -4.42 6.24 4.86
N LEU A 19 -3.85 5.96 3.69
CA LEU A 19 -2.88 4.87 3.49
C LEU A 19 -1.56 5.06 4.24
N SER A 20 -1.20 6.28 4.64
CA SER A 20 0.02 6.55 5.44
C SER A 20 -0.17 6.24 6.93
N THR A 21 -1.42 6.15 7.38
CA THR A 21 -1.80 5.93 8.78
C THR A 21 -2.51 4.61 9.00
N HIS A 22 -3.01 4.00 7.94
CA HIS A 22 -3.78 2.76 7.95
C HIS A 22 -2.97 1.64 7.29
N THR A 23 -2.98 0.49 7.95
CA THR A 23 -2.29 -0.73 7.53
C THR A 23 -3.12 -1.51 6.52
N LEU A 24 -2.51 -2.50 5.88
CA LEU A 24 -3.21 -3.49 5.05
C LEU A 24 -4.40 -4.16 5.77
N GLN A 25 -4.31 -4.27 7.10
CA GLN A 25 -5.39 -4.80 7.91
C GLN A 25 -6.64 -3.89 7.88
N ASP A 26 -6.46 -2.58 8.00
CA ASP A 26 -7.56 -1.62 7.95
C ASP A 26 -8.28 -1.64 6.59
N VAL A 27 -7.53 -1.88 5.50
CA VAL A 27 -8.12 -2.03 4.15
C VAL A 27 -8.94 -3.32 4.05
N ARG A 28 -8.49 -4.41 4.70
CA ARG A 28 -9.26 -5.67 4.77
C ARG A 28 -10.55 -5.49 5.58
N GLU A 29 -10.50 -4.77 6.69
CA GLU A 29 -11.67 -4.48 7.52
C GLU A 29 -12.69 -3.64 6.72
N LEU A 30 -12.24 -2.60 6.03
CA LEU A 30 -13.10 -1.80 5.14
C LEU A 30 -13.71 -2.64 4.00
N ALA A 31 -12.94 -3.53 3.38
CA ALA A 31 -13.44 -4.42 2.33
C ALA A 31 -14.52 -5.37 2.85
N GLN A 32 -14.39 -5.85 4.09
CA GLN A 32 -15.40 -6.67 4.74
C GLN A 32 -16.68 -5.86 5.00
N GLU A 33 -16.57 -4.65 5.53
CA GLU A 33 -17.73 -3.77 5.77
C GLU A 33 -18.49 -3.42 4.49
N LEU A 34 -17.77 -3.20 3.39
CA LEU A 34 -18.37 -2.94 2.07
C LEU A 34 -19.05 -4.20 1.51
N SER A 35 -18.42 -5.37 1.66
CA SER A 35 -19.04 -6.65 1.28
C SER A 35 -20.32 -6.91 2.07
N ASP A 36 -20.34 -6.61 3.37
CA ASP A 36 -21.52 -6.79 4.23
C ASP A 36 -22.66 -5.83 3.85
N GLN A 37 -22.34 -4.70 3.22
CA GLN A 37 -23.30 -3.76 2.63
C GLN A 37 -23.77 -4.20 1.23
N GLY A 38 -23.21 -5.28 0.68
CA GLY A 38 -23.54 -5.82 -0.64
C GLY A 38 -22.81 -5.15 -1.80
N GLU A 39 -21.75 -4.37 -1.53
CA GLU A 39 -20.87 -3.81 -2.56
C GLU A 39 -19.94 -4.88 -3.13
N ASP A 40 -19.60 -4.77 -4.42
CA ASP A 40 -18.64 -5.66 -5.06
C ASP A 40 -17.20 -5.22 -4.73
N VAL A 41 -16.59 -5.91 -3.78
CA VAL A 41 -15.23 -5.63 -3.29
C VAL A 41 -14.16 -6.51 -3.92
N LYS A 42 -14.50 -7.29 -4.95
CA LYS A 42 -13.60 -8.31 -5.51
C LYS A 42 -12.28 -7.72 -6.05
N GLU A 43 -12.38 -6.58 -6.73
CA GLU A 43 -11.22 -5.84 -7.24
C GLU A 43 -10.36 -5.29 -6.09
N LEU A 44 -11.00 -4.76 -5.04
CA LEU A 44 -10.31 -4.23 -3.86
C LEU A 44 -9.54 -5.33 -3.12
N VAL A 45 -10.18 -6.48 -2.89
CA VAL A 45 -9.53 -7.64 -2.25
C VAL A 45 -8.38 -8.16 -3.11
N SER A 46 -8.54 -8.19 -4.43
CA SER A 46 -7.46 -8.61 -5.34
C SER A 46 -6.25 -7.69 -5.25
N ALA A 47 -6.46 -6.37 -5.26
CA ALA A 47 -5.40 -5.38 -5.14
C ALA A 47 -4.68 -5.46 -3.78
N VAL A 48 -5.42 -5.71 -2.69
CA VAL A 48 -4.86 -5.92 -1.34
C VAL A 48 -3.96 -7.16 -1.30
N ASN A 49 -4.40 -8.28 -1.87
CA ASN A 49 -3.61 -9.51 -1.90
C ASN A 49 -2.32 -9.34 -2.74
N GLU A 50 -2.39 -8.63 -3.87
CA GLU A 50 -1.21 -8.32 -4.69
C GLU A 50 -0.22 -7.44 -3.92
N LEU A 51 -0.70 -6.44 -3.18
CA LEU A 51 0.15 -5.59 -2.36
C LEU A 51 0.83 -6.36 -1.22
N GLU A 52 0.11 -7.28 -0.55
CA GLU A 52 0.72 -8.18 0.44
C GLU A 52 1.83 -9.03 -0.17
N HIS A 53 1.60 -9.59 -1.36
CA HIS A 53 2.60 -10.39 -2.06
C HIS A 53 3.87 -9.58 -2.37
N LEU A 54 3.72 -8.37 -2.90
CA LEU A 54 4.85 -7.49 -3.20
C LEU A 54 5.65 -7.09 -1.94
N LEU A 55 4.96 -6.90 -0.81
CA LEU A 55 5.62 -6.62 0.47
C LEU A 55 6.38 -7.84 1.00
N GLU A 56 5.83 -9.04 0.84
CA GLU A 56 6.51 -10.28 1.19
C GLU A 56 7.77 -10.49 0.33
N GLU A 57 7.68 -10.29 -1.00
CA GLU A 57 8.81 -10.37 -1.92
C GLU A 57 9.90 -9.34 -1.56
N THR A 58 9.53 -8.09 -1.32
CA THR A 58 10.48 -7.02 -0.93
C THR A 58 11.20 -7.33 0.39
N LYS A 59 10.50 -7.98 1.34
CA LYS A 59 11.08 -8.41 2.62
C LYS A 59 12.07 -9.56 2.45
N ILE A 60 11.81 -10.45 1.47
CA ILE A 60 12.70 -11.56 1.14
C ILE A 60 13.98 -11.05 0.45
N GLU A 61 13.88 -10.08 -0.47
CA GLU A 61 15.04 -9.51 -1.17
C GLU A 61 15.99 -8.74 -0.23
N SER A 62 15.46 -8.14 0.83
CA SER A 62 16.28 -7.46 1.85
C SER A 62 17.04 -8.43 2.78
N GLY A 63 16.70 -9.72 2.75
CA GLY A 63 17.33 -10.77 3.57
C GLY A 63 18.49 -11.51 2.90
N GLU A 64 18.61 -11.47 1.58
CA GLU A 64 19.60 -12.27 0.81
C GLU A 64 20.89 -11.50 0.44
N ALA A 65 21.22 -10.42 1.16
CA ALA A 65 22.52 -9.76 1.07
C ALA A 65 23.44 -10.04 2.28
N ALA A 66 23.01 -10.89 3.23
CA ALA A 66 23.76 -11.24 4.43
C ALA A 66 24.14 -12.73 4.48
N GLY A 67 24.51 -13.31 3.34
CA GLY A 67 25.07 -14.66 3.21
C GLY A 67 26.57 -14.63 2.89
N GLY A 68 27.34 -13.78 3.57
CA GLY A 68 28.80 -13.80 3.47
C GLY A 68 29.37 -14.88 4.37
N ARG A 69 29.87 -15.97 3.75
CA ARG A 69 31.05 -16.72 4.20
C ARG A 69 31.49 -17.76 3.19
#